data_AF-A0A367XHR1-F1
#
_entry.id   AF-A0A367XHR1-F1
#
_cell.length_a   1.000
_cell.length_b   1.000
_cell.length_c   1.000
_cell.angle_alpha   90.00
_cell.angle_beta   90.00
_cell.angle_gamma   90.00
#
_symmetry.space_group_name_H-M   'P 1'
#
loop_
_entity.id
_entity.type
_entity.pdbx_description
1 polymer ?
#
loop_
_entity_poly.entity_id
_entity_poly.type
_entity_poly.pdbx_seq_one_letter_code
_entity_poly.pdbx_strand_id
1 'polypeptide(L)'
;MTWEHKALSIISKVHNNIRANASFDERKKAVQKAYPWGCRSGWPYKAWLKAQRRYLARYAPKDEVAKKLPPTPLESMIKKTIQAEKLGKTDGR
;
A
#
# COMPACT_ATOMS: atom_id res chain seq x y z
N MET A 1 14.67 -23.21 8.23
CA MET A 1 13.96 -21.93 8.46
C MET A 1 14.38 -20.91 7.41
N THR A 2 13.45 -20.33 6.65
CA THR A 2 13.76 -19.32 5.61
C THR A 2 13.70 -17.88 6.16
N TRP A 3 14.37 -16.94 5.50
CA TRP A 3 14.29 -15.50 5.83
C TRP A 3 12.86 -14.95 5.85
N GLU A 4 12.00 -15.48 4.96
CA GLU A 4 10.57 -15.12 4.93
C GLU A 4 9.85 -15.54 6.22
N HIS A 5 10.09 -16.74 6.73
CA HIS A 5 9.48 -17.19 7.99
C HIS A 5 9.90 -16.32 9.17
N LYS A 6 11.19 -15.92 9.23
CA LYS A 6 11.67 -14.99 10.26
C LYS A 6 10.99 -13.62 10.14
N ALA A 7 10.88 -13.07 8.93
CA ALA A 7 10.19 -11.80 8.69
C ALA A 7 8.72 -11.86 9.12
N LEU A 8 8.00 -12.92 8.73
CA LEU A 8 6.59 -13.12 9.08
C LEU A 8 6.38 -13.26 10.60
N SER A 9 7.26 -13.99 11.29
CA SER A 9 7.21 -14.12 12.75
C SER A 9 7.34 -12.77 13.44
N ILE A 10 8.28 -11.92 13.00
CA ILE A 10 8.48 -10.58 13.56
C ILE A 10 7.28 -9.69 13.28
N ILE A 11 6.78 -9.68 12.04
CA ILE A 11 5.58 -8.90 11.68
C ILE A 11 4.37 -9.33 12.51
N SER A 12 4.21 -10.62 12.80
CA SER A 12 3.12 -11.13 13.65
C SER A 12 3.26 -10.65 15.10
N LYS A 13 4.48 -10.64 15.65
CA LYS A 13 4.74 -10.06 16.98
C LYS A 13 4.43 -8.56 17.01
N VAL A 14 4.82 -7.82 15.99
CA VAL A 14 4.52 -6.39 15.86
C VAL A 14 3.01 -6.17 15.76
N HIS A 15 2.29 -6.98 14.98
CA HIS A 15 0.84 -6.92 14.87
C HIS A 15 0.15 -7.07 16.22
N ASN A 16 0.56 -8.04 17.04
CA ASN A 16 0.00 -8.26 18.38
C ASN A 16 0.24 -7.10 19.35
N ASN A 17 1.28 -6.29 19.12
CA ASN A 17 1.58 -5.11 19.93
C ASN A 17 0.89 -3.83 19.43
N ILE A 18 0.32 -3.85 18.23
CA ILE A 18 -0.38 -2.70 17.66
C ILE A 18 -1.85 -2.73 18.11
N ARG A 19 -2.38 -1.56 18.46
CA ARG A 19 -3.81 -1.40 18.79
C ARG A 19 -4.68 -1.85 17.61
N ALA A 20 -5.78 -2.55 17.88
CA ALA A 20 -6.68 -3.06 16.83
C ALA A 20 -7.19 -1.96 15.87
N ASN A 21 -7.41 -0.74 16.39
CA ASN A 21 -7.91 0.40 15.61
C ASN A 21 -6.80 1.27 15.00
N ALA A 22 -5.54 0.82 15.02
CA ALA A 22 -4.45 1.58 14.42
C ALA A 22 -4.65 1.73 12.90
N SER A 23 -4.37 2.93 12.41
CA SER A 23 -4.45 3.29 11.00
C SER A 23 -3.43 2.50 10.15
N PHE A 24 -3.65 2.50 8.84
CA PHE A 24 -2.71 1.87 7.89
C PHE A 24 -1.29 2.46 7.98
N ASP A 25 -1.17 3.79 8.14
CA ASP A 25 0.13 4.47 8.22
C ASP A 25 0.88 4.10 9.51
N GLU A 26 0.17 4.04 10.64
CA GLU A 26 0.76 3.59 11.91
C GLU A 26 1.26 2.15 11.83
N ARG A 27 0.46 1.25 11.24
CA ARG A 27 0.85 -0.14 11.01
C ARG A 27 2.09 -0.23 10.12
N LYS A 28 2.16 0.56 9.05
CA LYS A 28 3.30 0.62 8.14
C LYS A 28 4.55 1.10 8.87
N LYS A 29 4.47 2.20 9.62
CA LYS A 29 5.59 2.76 10.41
C LYS A 29 6.08 1.77 11.46
N ALA A 30 5.17 1.15 12.20
CA ALA A 30 5.49 0.16 13.23
C ALA A 30 6.23 -1.05 12.64
N VAL A 31 5.75 -1.58 11.51
CA VAL A 31 6.45 -2.66 10.81
C VAL A 31 7.82 -2.17 10.33
N GLN A 32 7.92 -1.03 9.64
CA GLN A 32 9.22 -0.52 9.15
C GLN A 32 10.27 -0.34 10.26
N LYS A 33 9.85 0.11 11.45
CA LYS A 33 10.73 0.28 12.61
C LYS A 33 11.21 -1.05 13.19
N ALA A 34 10.42 -2.11 13.07
CA ALA A 34 10.74 -3.43 13.62
C ALA A 34 11.71 -4.27 12.78
N TYR A 35 12.35 -3.69 11.75
CA TYR A 35 13.31 -4.40 10.92
C TYR A 35 14.54 -4.84 11.74
N PRO A 36 14.84 -6.14 11.81
CA PRO A 36 15.84 -6.67 12.74
C PRO A 36 17.28 -6.71 12.19
N TRP A 37 17.48 -6.64 10.87
CA TRP A 37 18.76 -7.04 10.24
C TRP A 37 19.69 -5.87 9.93
N GLY A 38 19.42 -4.68 10.48
CA GLY A 38 20.26 -3.48 10.34
C GLY A 38 20.34 -2.98 8.90
N CYS A 39 21.24 -3.57 8.10
CA CYS A 39 21.44 -3.24 6.70
C CYS A 39 20.19 -3.55 5.86
N ARG A 40 19.71 -2.56 5.13
CA ARG A 40 18.58 -2.66 4.19
C ARG A 40 19.06 -3.10 2.80
N SER A 41 19.77 -4.22 2.75
CA SER A 41 20.35 -4.75 1.51
C SER A 41 20.25 -6.28 1.41
N GLY A 42 20.41 -6.79 0.19
CA GLY A 42 20.46 -8.23 -0.08
C GLY A 42 19.13 -8.97 0.09
N TRP A 43 19.25 -10.30 0.22
CA TRP A 43 18.13 -11.23 0.33
C TRP A 43 17.26 -11.07 1.60
N PRO A 44 17.80 -10.80 2.80
CA PRO A 44 16.99 -10.60 4.00
C PRO A 44 16.04 -9.40 3.85
N TYR A 45 16.54 -8.31 3.25
CA TYR A 45 15.75 -7.12 2.99
C TYR A 45 14.65 -7.38 1.95
N LYS A 46 14.95 -8.11 0.86
CA LYS A 46 13.94 -8.51 -0.12
C LYS A 46 12.83 -9.37 0.50
N ALA A 47 13.20 -10.34 1.34
CA ALA A 47 12.25 -11.19 2.06
C ALA A 47 11.37 -10.36 3.02
N TRP A 48 11.97 -9.38 3.72
CA TRP A 48 11.25 -8.44 4.57
C TRP A 48 10.21 -7.63 3.79
N LEU A 49 10.60 -7.03 2.67
CA LEU A 49 9.70 -6.23 1.83
C LEU A 49 8.52 -7.07 1.31
N LYS A 50 8.77 -8.33 0.91
CA LYS A 50 7.73 -9.25 0.46
C LYS A 50 6.75 -9.59 1.59
N ALA A 51 7.25 -9.88 2.78
CA ALA A 51 6.42 -10.16 3.95
C ALA A 51 5.61 -8.93 4.38
N GLN A 52 6.23 -7.74 4.39
CA GLN A 52 5.58 -6.48 4.69
C GLN A 52 4.45 -6.19 3.70
N ARG A 53 4.68 -6.36 2.39
CA ARG A 53 3.65 -6.14 1.36
C ARG A 53 2.45 -7.07 1.57
N ARG A 54 2.68 -8.36 1.83
CA ARG A 54 1.60 -9.33 2.13
C ARG A 54 0.80 -8.95 3.37
N TYR A 55 1.46 -8.49 4.43
CA TYR A 55 0.79 -8.06 5.65
C TYR A 55 -0.04 -6.79 5.43
N LEU A 56 0.56 -5.76 4.81
CA LEU A 56 -0.09 -4.47 4.60
C LEU A 56 -1.24 -4.55 3.59
N ALA A 57 -1.18 -5.44 2.60
CA ALA A 57 -2.26 -5.64 1.64
C ALA A 57 -3.62 -5.96 2.29
N ARG A 58 -3.63 -6.56 3.49
CA ARG A 58 -4.86 -6.85 4.24
C ARG A 58 -5.52 -5.62 4.88
N TYR A 59 -4.75 -4.56 5.08
CA TYR A 59 -5.19 -3.33 5.77
C TYR A 59 -5.17 -2.11 4.85
N ALA A 60 -4.75 -2.27 3.60
CA ALA A 60 -4.68 -1.18 2.64
C ALA A 60 -6.10 -0.67 2.35
N PRO A 61 -6.37 0.64 2.50
CA PRO A 61 -7.64 1.21 2.09
C PRO A 61 -7.79 1.03 0.57
N LYS A 62 -8.99 0.59 0.14
CA LYS A 62 -9.28 0.34 -1.28
C LYS A 62 -9.00 1.57 -2.16
N ASP A 63 -9.17 2.76 -1.60
CA ASP A 63 -8.90 4.03 -2.27
C ASP A 63 -7.41 4.27 -2.58
N GLU A 64 -6.49 3.82 -1.72
CA GLU A 64 -5.06 3.92 -2.02
C GLU A 64 -4.62 2.92 -3.08
N VAL A 65 -5.23 1.73 -3.09
CA VAL A 65 -4.98 0.73 -4.12
C VAL A 65 -5.48 1.27 -5.46
N ALA A 66 -6.71 1.79 -5.51
CA ALA A 66 -7.28 2.41 -6.70
C ALA A 66 -6.47 3.60 -7.23
N LYS A 67 -5.90 4.44 -6.35
CA LYS A 67 -5.01 5.56 -6.75
C LYS A 67 -3.69 5.10 -7.39
N LYS A 68 -3.18 3.92 -7.03
CA LYS A 68 -1.90 3.40 -7.56
C LYS A 68 -2.06 2.58 -8.83
N LEU A 69 -3.27 2.09 -9.12
CA LEU A 69 -3.53 1.42 -10.38
C LEU A 69 -3.63 2.47 -11.50
N PRO A 70 -3.08 2.18 -12.69
CA PRO A 70 -3.40 3.00 -13.86
C PRO A 70 -4.91 2.97 -14.08
N PRO A 71 -5.53 4.09 -14.47
CA PRO A 71 -6.97 4.14 -14.69
C PRO A 71 -7.35 3.11 -15.75
N THR A 72 -8.47 2.43 -15.54
CA THR A 72 -8.98 1.50 -16.54
C THR A 72 -9.33 2.23 -17.85
N PRO A 73 -9.37 1.55 -19.00
CA PRO A 73 -9.78 2.17 -20.27
C PRO A 73 -11.17 2.86 -20.17
N LEU A 74 -12.11 2.24 -19.44
CA LEU A 74 -13.45 2.77 -19.20
C LEU A 74 -13.43 4.05 -18.34
N GLU A 75 -12.70 4.06 -17.23
CA GLU A 75 -12.55 5.26 -16.40
C GLU A 75 -11.86 6.41 -17.15
N SER A 76 -10.90 6.07 -18.01
CA SER A 76 -10.23 7.04 -18.87
C SER A 76 -11.20 7.65 -19.88
N MET A 77 -12.11 6.85 -20.45
CA MET A 77 -13.19 7.35 -21.30
C MET A 77 -14.16 8.25 -20.52
N ILE A 78 -14.61 7.83 -19.34
CA ILE A 78 -15.53 8.62 -18.49
C ILE A 78 -14.90 9.97 -18.09
N LYS A 79 -13.60 9.99 -17.75
CA LYS A 79 -12.89 11.24 -17.47
C LYS A 79 -12.81 12.15 -18.70
N LYS A 80 -12.56 11.59 -19.89
CA LYS A 80 -12.54 12.34 -21.14
C LYS A 80 -13.91 12.93 -21.48
N THR A 81 -15.00 12.19 -21.27
CA THR A 81 -16.36 12.69 -21.54
C THR A 81 -16.74 13.82 -20.58
N ILE A 82 -16.50 13.66 -19.27
CA ILE A 82 -16.75 14.70 -18.26
C ILE A 82 -15.93 15.97 -18.55
N GLN A 83 -14.68 15.81 -18.98
CA GLN A 83 -13.82 16.94 -19.34
C GLN A 83 -14.34 17.67 -20.59
N ALA A 84 -14.81 16.94 -21.60
CA ALA A 84 -15.39 17.52 -22.81
C ALA A 84 -16.70 18.29 -22.51
N GLU A 85 -17.57 17.75 -21.65
CA GLU A 85 -18.79 18.44 -21.21
C GLU A 85 -18.49 19.72 -20.41
N LYS A 86 -17.45 19.72 -19.58
CA LYS A 86 -17.00 20.93 -18.87
C LYS A 86 -16.50 22.02 -19.83
N LEU A 87 -15.75 21.64 -20.86
CA LEU A 87 -15.20 22.58 -21.85
C LEU A 87 -16.28 23.12 -22.81
N GLY A 88 -17.30 22.33 -23.13
CA GLY A 88 -18.44 22.80 -23.93
C GLY A 88 -19.40 23.74 -23.18
N LYS A 89 -19.38 23.74 -21.84
CA LYS A 89 -20.25 24.60 -21.02
C LYS A 89 -19.72 26.02 -20.81
N THR A 90 -18.45 26.28 -21.15
CA THR A 90 -17.81 27.60 -21.01
C THR A 90 -17.94 28.50 -22.25
N ASP A 91 -18.48 27.98 -23.36
CA ASP A 91 -18.55 28.68 -24.66
C ASP A 91 -19.94 29.27 -24.97
N GLY A 92 -20.73 29.53 -23.93
CA GLY A 92 -22.05 30.16 -24.03
C GLY A 92 -22.08 31.48 -23.25
N ARG A 93 -21.46 32.52 -23.81
CA ARG A 93 -21.69 33.91 -23.38
C ARG A 93 -21.65 34.86 -24.56
#